data_AF-A0A3E0CMQ6-F1
#
_entry.id   AF-A0A3E0CMQ6-F1
#
_cell.length_a   1.000
_cell.length_b   1.000
_cell.length_c   1.000
_cell.angle_alpha   90.00
_cell.angle_beta   90.00
_cell.angle_gamma   90.00
#
_symmetry.space_group_name_H-M   'P 1'
#
loop_
_entity.id
_entity.type
_entity.pdbx_description
1 polymer ?
#
loop_
_entity_poly.entity_id
_entity_poly.type
_entity_poly.pdbx_seq_one_letter_code
_entity_poly.pdbx_strand_id
1 'polypeptide(L)'
;MGWGFRKSIKIAPGIRINLSKSGISTSLGGKGFTYNTRGRITTSIPGTGIRYTTSLKGGKSGRRDSHGTSASTGTEYMNTENLSKREQATQDFVYKVQSRTTNALRQYFISHGVYVEDDDISEAVKLEAFQPFLNTLTHELALTTKAIKLAVDIGTVSLAEKEKAMLAVYEMEHKCAAAQGPRGELQTAASALMARVRAWPSAPGFTGPLFAVLLGCFLMAVLSVPVGLGLTGFALAYGGYKTFSFMRKKAVSSQAIKEANEWFQSKLTVEVTPRPAIRSSNDYVALKAAASATVTAAAVIYTIIVYPHHPASNGNGEQATLQSDTTAVGSNGVVPAAATATTLNTVHPVPDFSWLVGKYPSDVVNDKRFRSAFNGVSRADWKKISERLAVTNSSAIQPQDGYLVAQGCKEHECSTEQAAFAINETTGKGVVLVKQTSNPSGNASIKTYQWPDLPVGVTPLSSWAQENGSNVVGGESAATDTAPSTQADSFQQTSFDCSKAHSDAEHIICSDAELARDDVQLAAIYAKAKAAVDDPAAFKARTRAQWNYREQQCHDRECLVRWYTDQKVALTEIAATGRVAEQ
;
A
#
# COMPACT_ATOMS: atom_id res chain seq x y z
N MET A 1 13.82 15.14 -6.92
CA MET A 1 14.43 15.66 -5.68
C MET A 1 13.65 16.88 -5.25
N GLY A 2 12.92 16.79 -4.14
CA GLY A 2 12.25 17.96 -3.56
C GLY A 2 12.45 17.88 -2.06
N TRP A 3 13.00 18.93 -1.46
CA TRP A 3 13.28 19.03 -0.03
C TRP A 3 12.01 18.65 0.76
N GLY A 4 12.15 17.71 1.70
CA GLY A 4 11.07 17.28 2.56
C GLY A 4 11.08 18.07 3.86
N PHE A 5 10.19 19.06 3.99
CA PHE A 5 10.01 19.76 5.26
C PHE A 5 9.04 18.99 6.16
N ARG A 6 9.53 18.55 7.32
CA ARG A 6 8.70 18.03 8.43
C ARG A 6 9.14 18.71 9.72
N LYS A 7 8.24 19.46 10.37
CA LYS A 7 8.50 20.10 11.65
C LYS A 7 7.33 19.87 12.60
N SER A 8 7.62 19.39 13.81
CA SER A 8 6.62 19.22 14.87
C SER A 8 6.90 20.24 15.96
N ILE A 9 5.93 21.12 16.26
CA ILE A 9 6.05 22.19 17.25
C ILE A 9 5.11 21.87 18.42
N LYS A 10 5.65 21.84 19.64
CA LYS A 10 4.88 21.65 20.88
C LYS A 10 4.42 23.01 21.37
N ILE A 11 3.10 23.20 21.50
CA ILE A 11 2.52 24.51 21.85
C ILE A 11 2.00 24.50 23.28
N ALA A 12 1.50 23.35 23.76
CA ALA A 12 1.07 23.13 25.13
C ALA A 12 1.23 21.65 25.52
N PRO A 13 1.16 21.28 26.81
CA PRO A 13 1.09 19.87 27.23
C PRO A 13 -0.09 19.16 26.54
N GLY A 14 0.21 18.13 25.74
CA GLY A 14 -0.81 17.35 25.02
C GLY A 14 -1.25 17.91 23.66
N ILE A 15 -0.65 18.99 23.14
CA ILE A 15 -0.98 19.54 21.82
C ILE A 15 0.28 19.74 20.98
N ARG A 16 0.36 19.10 19.81
CA ARG A 16 1.47 19.22 18.85
C ARG A 16 0.94 19.61 17.47
N ILE A 17 1.57 20.58 16.82
CA ILE A 17 1.31 20.90 15.42
C ILE A 17 2.39 20.25 14.55
N ASN A 18 1.97 19.44 13.58
CA ASN A 18 2.84 18.78 12.61
C ASN A 18 2.70 19.44 11.25
N LEU A 19 3.76 20.10 10.81
CA LEU A 19 3.89 20.66 9.47
C LEU A 19 4.57 19.64 8.56
N SER A 20 3.99 19.36 7.40
CA SER A 20 4.52 18.43 6.40
C SER A 20 4.21 18.90 4.98
N LYS A 21 4.86 18.28 3.97
CA LYS A 21 4.58 18.55 2.54
C LYS A 21 3.10 18.34 2.14
N SER A 22 2.35 17.53 2.88
CA SER A 22 0.92 17.26 2.65
C SER A 22 -0.02 18.17 3.47
N GLY A 23 0.50 19.21 4.12
CA GLY A 23 -0.27 20.18 4.90
C GLY A 23 0.00 20.11 6.41
N ILE A 24 -0.73 20.96 7.14
CA ILE A 24 -0.69 21.11 8.59
C ILE A 24 -1.63 20.08 9.21
N SER A 25 -1.18 19.36 10.24
CA SER A 25 -2.04 18.47 11.03
C SER A 25 -1.79 18.69 12.51
N THR A 26 -2.85 18.73 13.31
CA THR A 26 -2.73 18.90 14.76
C THR A 26 -2.92 17.54 15.42
N SER A 27 -2.07 17.23 16.40
CA SER A 27 -2.20 16.05 17.25
C SER A 27 -2.63 16.49 18.64
N LEU A 28 -3.85 16.11 19.00
CA LEU A 28 -4.46 16.32 20.30
C LEU A 28 -4.30 15.03 21.11
N GLY A 29 -3.49 15.09 22.17
CA GLY A 29 -3.34 14.01 23.14
C GLY A 29 -1.92 13.84 23.71
N GLY A 30 -1.85 13.26 24.90
CA GLY A 30 -0.64 13.05 25.70
C GLY A 30 -0.28 11.56 25.86
N LYS A 31 0.50 11.23 26.90
CA LYS A 31 0.85 9.84 27.23
C LYS A 31 -0.44 9.02 27.32
N GLY A 32 -0.58 8.04 26.44
CA GLY A 32 -1.67 7.08 26.46
C GLY A 32 -2.79 7.29 25.42
N PHE A 33 -2.92 8.47 24.82
CA PHE A 33 -3.92 8.71 23.77
C PHE A 33 -3.50 9.91 22.93
N THR A 34 -3.49 9.77 21.60
CA THR A 34 -3.14 10.82 20.65
C THR A 34 -4.04 10.73 19.43
N TYR A 35 -4.87 11.74 19.23
CA TYR A 35 -5.72 11.92 18.06
C TYR A 35 -5.08 12.93 17.10
N ASN A 36 -4.95 12.57 15.82
CA ASN A 36 -4.49 13.48 14.78
C ASN A 36 -5.68 13.90 13.91
N THR A 37 -5.74 15.18 13.50
CA THR A 37 -6.78 15.72 12.60
C THR A 37 -6.89 15.02 11.25
N ARG A 38 -5.93 14.16 10.87
CA ARG A 38 -6.04 13.25 9.72
C ARG A 38 -6.78 11.94 10.03
N GLY A 39 -7.54 11.88 11.12
CA GLY A 39 -8.33 10.73 11.54
C GLY A 39 -7.51 9.60 12.16
N ARG A 40 -6.23 9.81 12.50
CA ARG A 40 -5.36 8.78 13.09
C ARG A 40 -5.44 8.86 14.61
N ILE A 41 -6.09 7.89 15.23
CA ILE A 41 -6.14 7.70 16.69
C ILE A 41 -5.00 6.76 17.09
N THR A 42 -4.19 7.13 18.06
CA THR A 42 -3.20 6.28 18.70
C THR A 42 -3.48 6.19 20.18
N THR A 43 -4.01 5.07 20.67
CA THR A 43 -4.07 4.74 22.09
C THR A 43 -2.75 4.09 22.49
N SER A 44 -2.28 4.31 23.70
CA SER A 44 -1.12 3.60 24.26
C SER A 44 -1.32 3.42 25.75
N ILE A 45 -0.64 2.46 26.36
CA ILE A 45 -0.66 2.31 27.81
C ILE A 45 0.67 2.87 28.34
N PRO A 46 0.68 3.99 29.10
CA PRO A 46 1.91 4.63 29.55
C PRO A 46 2.80 3.66 30.33
N GLY A 47 4.09 3.58 29.97
CA GLY A 47 5.07 2.72 30.66
C GLY A 47 5.09 1.25 30.22
N THR A 48 4.26 0.84 29.25
CA THR A 48 4.19 -0.56 28.79
C THR A 48 4.69 -0.78 27.35
N GLY A 49 5.01 0.28 26.62
CA GLY A 49 5.39 0.21 25.20
C GLY A 49 4.25 -0.15 24.23
N ILE A 50 3.08 -0.54 24.74
CA ILE A 50 1.92 -0.96 23.95
C ILE A 50 1.22 0.27 23.37
N ARG A 51 1.13 0.33 22.05
CA ARG A 51 0.39 1.36 21.29
C ARG A 51 -0.51 0.71 20.25
N TYR A 52 -1.73 1.18 20.13
CA TYR A 52 -2.71 0.78 19.13
C TYR A 52 -3.08 2.00 18.29
N THR A 53 -2.96 1.90 16.98
CA THR A 53 -3.18 3.03 16.07
C THR A 53 -4.20 2.66 15.01
N THR A 54 -5.31 3.40 14.93
CA THR A 54 -6.36 3.20 13.93
C THR A 54 -6.66 4.49 13.17
N SER A 55 -7.03 4.37 11.89
CA SER A 55 -7.40 5.51 11.04
C SER A 55 -8.90 5.49 10.74
N LEU A 56 -9.60 6.55 11.11
CA LEU A 56 -11.06 6.70 10.95
C LEU A 56 -11.50 6.96 9.50
N LYS A 57 -10.59 7.13 8.54
CA LYS A 57 -10.90 7.50 7.15
C LYS A 57 -10.86 6.29 6.21
N GLY A 58 -11.93 5.50 6.19
CA GLY A 58 -12.23 4.53 5.13
C GLY A 58 -12.86 5.21 3.92
N GLY A 59 -12.06 5.52 2.90
CA GLY A 59 -12.57 6.15 1.68
C GLY A 59 -13.49 5.22 0.88
N LYS A 60 -14.78 5.59 0.75
CA LYS A 60 -15.67 5.08 -0.30
C LYS A 60 -15.12 5.46 -1.67
N SER A 61 -14.33 4.57 -2.26
CA SER A 61 -14.03 4.57 -3.69
C SER A 61 -15.22 3.95 -4.42
N GLY A 62 -15.98 4.77 -5.15
CA GLY A 62 -17.11 4.32 -5.97
C GLY A 62 -16.70 3.23 -6.95
N ARG A 63 -17.25 2.03 -6.75
CA ARG A 63 -17.16 0.90 -7.67
C ARG A 63 -18.45 0.90 -8.49
N ARG A 64 -18.31 1.14 -9.80
CA ARG A 64 -19.39 0.95 -10.78
C ARG A 64 -19.75 -0.53 -10.84
N ASP A 65 -21.05 -0.79 -10.86
CA ASP A 65 -21.63 -2.10 -11.14
C ASP A 65 -21.28 -2.57 -12.55
N SER A 66 -20.77 -3.79 -12.64
CA SER A 66 -20.81 -4.60 -13.85
C SER A 66 -21.13 -6.04 -13.42
N HIS A 67 -22.39 -6.43 -13.65
CA HIS A 67 -22.87 -7.80 -13.56
C HIS A 67 -22.16 -8.67 -14.61
N GLY A 68 -21.71 -9.88 -14.22
CA GLY A 68 -21.11 -10.85 -15.12
C GLY A 68 -20.35 -11.99 -14.42
N THR A 69 -21.11 -12.84 -13.73
CA THR A 69 -20.90 -14.29 -13.52
C THR A 69 -19.77 -14.80 -12.58
N SER A 70 -20.28 -15.40 -11.50
CA SER A 70 -19.76 -16.30 -10.47
C SER A 70 -18.47 -17.11 -10.71
N ALA A 71 -17.54 -17.02 -9.76
CA ALA A 71 -16.95 -18.18 -9.08
C ALA A 71 -16.34 -17.74 -7.73
N SER A 72 -16.69 -18.48 -6.68
CA SER A 72 -16.41 -18.30 -5.26
C SER A 72 -14.93 -18.23 -4.90
N THR A 73 -14.53 -17.26 -4.06
CA THR A 73 -13.66 -17.45 -2.88
C THR A 73 -13.81 -16.21 -2.00
N GLY A 74 -14.23 -16.40 -0.76
CA GLY A 74 -14.61 -15.36 0.20
C GLY A 74 -13.49 -14.34 0.41
N THR A 75 -13.78 -13.08 0.06
CA THR A 75 -13.04 -11.95 0.61
C THR A 75 -13.53 -11.75 2.03
N GLU A 76 -12.73 -12.24 2.97
CA GLU A 76 -12.91 -12.06 4.40
C GLU A 76 -12.74 -10.57 4.73
N TYR A 77 -13.85 -9.83 4.62
CA TYR A 77 -14.09 -8.73 5.53
C TYR A 77 -14.05 -9.36 6.92
N MET A 78 -12.95 -9.20 7.64
CA MET A 78 -12.86 -9.65 9.03
C MET A 78 -14.02 -9.02 9.78
N ASN A 79 -14.97 -9.89 10.08
CA ASN A 79 -16.19 -9.63 10.78
C ASN A 79 -15.88 -8.99 12.14
N THR A 80 -16.77 -8.11 12.56
CA THR A 80 -17.00 -7.75 13.97
C THR A 80 -17.44 -8.95 14.85
N GLU A 81 -17.23 -10.20 14.42
CA GLU A 81 -17.82 -11.42 14.99
C GLU A 81 -17.16 -11.94 16.25
N ASN A 82 -16.02 -11.38 16.67
CA ASN A 82 -15.38 -11.77 17.94
C ASN A 82 -15.46 -10.70 19.03
N LEU A 83 -16.23 -9.63 18.81
CA LEU A 83 -16.59 -8.71 19.89
C LEU A 83 -17.74 -9.33 20.67
N SER A 84 -17.63 -9.40 22.00
CA SER A 84 -18.77 -9.81 22.81
C SER A 84 -19.97 -8.90 22.49
N LYS A 85 -21.22 -9.41 22.54
CA LYS A 85 -22.43 -8.59 22.35
C LYS A 85 -22.43 -7.31 23.20
N ARG A 86 -21.76 -7.36 24.36
CA ARG A 86 -21.56 -6.22 25.26
C ARG A 86 -20.59 -5.19 24.69
N GLU A 87 -19.51 -5.62 24.07
CA GLU A 87 -18.51 -4.75 23.47
C GLU A 87 -19.03 -4.08 22.19
N GLN A 88 -19.77 -4.81 21.35
CA GLN A 88 -20.48 -4.22 20.21
C GLN A 88 -21.48 -3.14 20.66
N ALA A 89 -22.27 -3.41 21.70
CA ALA A 89 -23.21 -2.43 22.24
C ALA A 89 -22.53 -1.21 22.87
N THR A 90 -21.32 -1.37 23.43
CA THR A 90 -20.51 -0.25 23.93
C THR A 90 -19.96 0.59 22.77
N GLN A 91 -19.46 -0.05 21.71
CA GLN A 91 -18.97 0.66 20.51
C GLN A 91 -20.09 1.40 19.77
N ASP A 92 -21.26 0.76 19.60
CA ASP A 92 -22.45 1.40 18.99
C ASP A 92 -22.91 2.62 19.79
N PHE A 93 -22.92 2.51 21.12
CA PHE A 93 -23.22 3.63 22.00
C PHE A 93 -22.23 4.80 21.80
N VAL A 94 -20.92 4.53 21.80
CA VAL A 94 -19.89 5.56 21.58
C VAL A 94 -20.07 6.24 20.23
N TYR A 95 -20.25 5.44 19.18
CA TYR A 95 -20.49 5.95 17.83
C TYR A 95 -21.75 6.82 17.77
N LYS A 96 -22.84 6.40 18.42
CA LYS A 96 -24.10 7.16 18.46
C LYS A 96 -23.96 8.49 19.19
N VAL A 97 -23.29 8.53 20.34
CA VAL A 97 -23.03 9.78 21.08
C VAL A 97 -22.17 10.72 20.24
N GLN A 98 -21.04 10.22 19.71
CA GLN A 98 -20.13 11.05 18.91
C GLN A 98 -20.78 11.59 17.64
N SER A 99 -21.42 10.74 16.85
CA SER A 99 -22.01 11.13 15.57
C SER A 99 -23.12 12.18 15.74
N ARG A 100 -23.98 12.01 16.75
CA ARG A 100 -25.06 12.96 17.02
C ARG A 100 -24.56 14.31 17.52
N THR A 101 -23.62 14.31 18.48
CA THR A 101 -22.99 15.54 18.96
C THR A 101 -22.26 16.29 17.84
N THR A 102 -21.49 15.56 17.03
CA THR A 102 -20.75 16.08 15.86
C THR A 102 -21.72 16.71 14.85
N ASN A 103 -22.82 16.02 14.52
CA ASN A 103 -23.82 16.53 13.59
C ASN A 103 -24.52 17.80 14.12
N ALA A 104 -24.89 17.85 15.40
CA ALA A 104 -25.51 19.03 16.00
C ALA A 104 -24.60 20.27 15.92
N LEU A 105 -23.33 20.12 16.32
CA LEU A 105 -22.34 21.20 16.25
C LEU A 105 -22.05 21.63 14.82
N ARG A 106 -21.90 20.67 13.90
CA ARG A 106 -21.72 20.95 12.48
C ARG A 106 -22.86 21.79 11.91
N GLN A 107 -24.11 21.38 12.17
CA GLN A 107 -25.29 22.13 11.70
C GLN A 107 -25.32 23.55 12.26
N TYR A 108 -24.97 23.72 13.54
CA TYR A 108 -24.81 25.02 14.17
C TYR A 108 -23.76 25.88 13.45
N PHE A 109 -22.53 25.39 13.24
CA PHE A 109 -21.48 26.14 12.54
C PHE A 109 -21.85 26.52 11.12
N ILE A 110 -22.43 25.58 10.37
CA ILE A 110 -22.83 25.83 8.98
C ILE A 110 -23.96 26.87 8.92
N SER A 111 -24.90 26.86 9.86
CA SER A 111 -25.94 27.89 9.94
C SER A 111 -25.37 29.30 10.20
N HIS A 112 -24.17 29.42 10.74
CA HIS A 112 -23.46 30.69 10.92
C HIS A 112 -22.53 31.05 9.75
N GLY A 113 -22.52 30.24 8.68
CA GLY A 113 -21.69 30.47 7.50
C GLY A 113 -20.26 29.92 7.65
N VAL A 114 -20.00 29.03 8.60
CA VAL A 114 -18.71 28.34 8.76
C VAL A 114 -18.78 27.00 8.03
N TYR A 115 -18.00 26.84 6.96
CA TYR A 115 -17.95 25.55 6.26
C TYR A 115 -16.97 24.59 6.95
N VAL A 116 -17.49 23.47 7.44
CA VAL A 116 -16.74 22.48 8.22
C VAL A 116 -17.22 21.05 7.97
N GLU A 117 -16.27 20.12 7.79
CA GLU A 117 -16.46 18.66 7.77
C GLU A 117 -16.26 18.01 9.15
N ASP A 118 -16.76 16.78 9.35
CA ASP A 118 -16.75 16.08 10.66
C ASP A 118 -15.33 16.00 11.22
N ASP A 119 -14.36 15.74 10.34
CA ASP A 119 -12.93 15.65 10.65
C ASP A 119 -12.36 16.97 11.22
N ASP A 120 -12.93 18.12 10.83
CA ASP A 120 -12.42 19.47 11.10
C ASP A 120 -13.24 20.26 12.13
N ILE A 121 -14.27 19.65 12.74
CA ILE A 121 -15.10 20.33 13.76
C ILE A 121 -14.24 20.83 14.93
N SER A 122 -13.19 20.09 15.29
CA SER A 122 -12.26 20.50 16.34
C SER A 122 -11.53 21.82 16.06
N GLU A 123 -11.37 22.22 14.80
CA GLU A 123 -10.82 23.51 14.41
C GLU A 123 -11.90 24.60 14.43
N ALA A 124 -13.14 24.29 14.02
CA ALA A 124 -14.27 25.22 14.12
C ALA A 124 -14.62 25.58 15.58
N VAL A 125 -14.51 24.63 16.50
CA VAL A 125 -14.73 24.84 17.95
C VAL A 125 -13.71 25.79 18.57
N LYS A 126 -12.57 26.06 17.94
CA LYS A 126 -11.55 27.02 18.45
C LYS A 126 -11.82 28.47 18.06
N LEU A 127 -12.78 28.70 17.17
CA LEU A 127 -13.08 30.05 16.70
C LEU A 127 -13.65 30.90 17.85
N GLU A 128 -13.00 32.03 18.12
CA GLU A 128 -13.33 32.92 19.24
C GLU A 128 -14.79 33.41 19.19
N ALA A 129 -15.28 33.70 17.98
CA ALA A 129 -16.65 34.17 17.73
C ALA A 129 -17.75 33.23 18.26
N PHE A 130 -17.45 31.94 18.42
CA PHE A 130 -18.44 30.93 18.85
C PHE A 130 -18.24 30.47 20.31
N GLN A 131 -17.18 30.90 20.99
CA GLN A 131 -16.93 30.53 22.39
C GLN A 131 -18.09 30.89 23.33
N PRO A 132 -18.76 32.06 23.21
CA PRO A 132 -19.86 32.39 24.11
C PRO A 132 -20.99 31.34 24.10
N PHE A 133 -21.35 30.84 22.92
CA PHE A 133 -22.35 29.77 22.77
C PHE A 133 -21.80 28.43 23.24
N LEU A 134 -20.58 28.06 22.82
CA LEU A 134 -19.97 26.78 23.18
C LEU A 134 -19.79 26.63 24.70
N ASN A 135 -19.54 27.73 25.41
CA ASN A 135 -19.47 27.76 26.87
C ASN A 135 -20.79 27.32 27.52
N THR A 136 -21.95 27.56 26.88
CA THR A 136 -23.27 27.11 27.35
C THR A 136 -23.48 25.59 27.21
N LEU A 137 -22.63 24.92 26.43
CA LEU A 137 -22.65 23.48 26.18
C LEU A 137 -21.59 22.72 27.00
N THR A 138 -20.78 23.43 27.80
CA THR A 138 -19.63 22.84 28.52
C THR A 138 -20.04 21.68 29.41
N HIS A 139 -21.18 21.82 30.09
CA HIS A 139 -21.69 20.78 30.99
C HIS A 139 -22.08 19.51 30.22
N GLU A 140 -22.81 19.64 29.12
CA GLU A 140 -23.25 18.54 28.29
C GLU A 140 -22.07 17.86 27.56
N LEU A 141 -21.11 18.66 27.07
CA LEU A 141 -19.86 18.17 26.49
C LEU A 141 -19.03 17.38 27.51
N ALA A 142 -19.00 17.81 28.78
CA ALA A 142 -18.29 17.09 29.83
C ALA A 142 -18.96 15.73 30.13
N LEU A 143 -20.30 15.66 30.15
CA LEU A 143 -21.05 14.43 30.37
C LEU A 143 -20.86 13.41 29.24
N THR A 144 -20.94 13.85 27.99
CA THR A 144 -20.72 12.98 26.81
C THR A 144 -19.28 12.49 26.74
N THR A 145 -18.30 13.38 26.98
CA THR A 145 -16.87 13.01 27.03
C THR A 145 -16.58 12.00 28.13
N LYS A 146 -17.16 12.19 29.33
CA LYS A 146 -17.01 11.25 30.44
C LYS A 146 -17.51 9.86 30.08
N ALA A 147 -18.68 9.76 29.45
CA ALA A 147 -19.25 8.47 29.06
C ALA A 147 -18.42 7.77 27.96
N ILE A 148 -17.93 8.51 26.97
CA ILE A 148 -17.02 7.98 25.94
C ILE A 148 -15.72 7.48 26.57
N LYS A 149 -15.15 8.25 27.51
CA LYS A 149 -13.91 7.86 28.19
C LYS A 149 -14.09 6.57 28.99
N LEU A 150 -15.19 6.44 29.73
CA LEU A 150 -15.53 5.20 30.45
C LEU A 150 -15.69 4.02 29.51
N ALA A 151 -16.33 4.23 28.35
CA ALA A 151 -16.51 3.19 27.33
C ALA A 151 -15.19 2.68 26.75
N VAL A 152 -14.24 3.58 26.49
CA VAL A 152 -12.94 3.26 25.87
C VAL A 152 -11.93 2.72 26.89
N ASP A 153 -11.89 3.28 28.10
CA ASP A 153 -10.89 2.94 29.12
C ASP A 153 -11.26 1.64 29.87
N ILE A 154 -12.55 1.42 30.15
CA ILE A 154 -13.02 0.30 30.99
C ILE A 154 -13.69 -0.79 30.13
N GLY A 155 -14.06 -0.49 28.87
CA GLY A 155 -14.79 -1.42 27.99
C GLY A 155 -16.27 -1.60 28.36
N THR A 156 -16.73 -0.99 29.46
CA THR A 156 -18.11 -1.07 29.96
C THR A 156 -18.58 0.29 30.47
N VAL A 157 -19.84 0.64 30.18
CA VAL A 157 -20.52 1.83 30.69
C VAL A 157 -21.82 1.39 31.36
N SER A 158 -22.12 1.88 32.57
CA SER A 158 -23.38 1.55 33.23
C SER A 158 -24.57 2.17 32.50
N LEU A 159 -25.76 1.61 32.71
CA LEU A 159 -27.00 2.13 32.15
C LEU A 159 -27.24 3.60 32.54
N ALA A 160 -26.98 3.95 33.81
CA ALA A 160 -27.15 5.31 34.31
C ALA A 160 -26.20 6.31 33.63
N GLU A 161 -24.95 5.93 33.34
CA GLU A 161 -24.05 6.78 32.57
C GLU A 161 -24.47 6.90 31.10
N LYS A 162 -24.99 5.82 30.49
CA LYS A 162 -25.52 5.87 29.12
C LYS A 162 -26.71 6.82 29.02
N GLU A 163 -27.65 6.76 29.96
CA GLU A 163 -28.81 7.65 30.00
C GLU A 163 -28.41 9.11 30.18
N LYS A 164 -27.51 9.40 31.14
CA LYS A 164 -26.98 10.76 31.35
C LYS A 164 -26.30 11.33 30.10
N ALA A 165 -25.50 10.52 29.41
CA ALA A 165 -24.85 10.93 28.18
C ALA A 165 -25.85 11.20 27.05
N MET A 166 -26.86 10.34 26.91
CA MET A 166 -27.89 10.53 25.89
C MET A 166 -28.74 11.77 26.16
N LEU A 167 -29.13 12.04 27.42
CA LEU A 167 -29.83 13.27 27.80
C LEU A 167 -29.00 14.51 27.48
N ALA A 168 -27.69 14.48 27.75
CA ALA A 168 -26.78 15.54 27.37
C ALA A 168 -26.72 15.77 25.85
N VAL A 169 -26.72 14.70 25.04
CA VAL A 169 -26.78 14.82 23.57
C VAL A 169 -28.08 15.49 23.12
N TYR A 170 -29.23 15.11 23.69
CA TYR A 170 -30.52 15.72 23.34
C TYR A 170 -30.56 17.21 23.70
N GLU A 171 -30.03 17.59 24.86
CA GLU A 171 -29.95 18.99 25.29
C GLU A 171 -29.03 19.80 24.36
N MET A 172 -27.90 19.23 23.95
CA MET A 172 -27.03 19.87 22.95
C MET A 172 -27.72 20.05 21.61
N GLU A 173 -28.40 19.03 21.10
CA GLU A 173 -29.16 19.11 19.86
C GLU A 173 -30.23 20.22 19.94
N HIS A 174 -30.94 20.32 21.07
CA HIS A 174 -31.93 21.35 21.31
C HIS A 174 -31.32 22.75 21.32
N LYS A 175 -30.25 22.97 22.11
CA LYS A 175 -29.55 24.27 22.17
C LYS A 175 -28.94 24.67 20.83
N CYS A 176 -28.33 23.74 20.10
CA CYS A 176 -27.80 23.98 18.74
C CYS A 176 -28.91 24.32 17.74
N ALA A 177 -30.06 23.65 17.81
CA ALA A 177 -31.20 23.93 16.95
C ALA A 177 -31.86 25.29 17.27
N ALA A 178 -31.96 25.65 18.55
CA ALA A 178 -32.51 26.93 18.99
C ALA A 178 -31.61 28.11 18.60
N ALA A 179 -30.29 27.89 18.55
CA ALA A 179 -29.31 28.93 18.22
C ALA A 179 -28.91 28.95 16.74
N GLN A 180 -29.75 28.52 15.79
CA GLN A 180 -29.39 28.52 14.37
C GLN A 180 -29.16 29.93 13.81
N GLY A 181 -28.11 30.07 12.99
CA GLY A 181 -27.76 31.32 12.31
C GLY A 181 -28.50 31.54 10.99
N PRO A 182 -28.40 32.76 10.40
CA PRO A 182 -29.14 33.14 9.20
C PRO A 182 -28.60 32.54 7.89
N ARG A 183 -27.47 31.81 7.93
CA ARG A 183 -26.75 31.29 6.75
C ARG A 183 -26.93 29.77 6.55
N GLY A 184 -28.08 29.22 6.93
CA GLY A 184 -28.41 27.80 6.79
C GLY A 184 -28.30 27.21 5.37
N GLU A 185 -28.37 28.04 4.34
CA GLU A 185 -28.23 27.63 2.93
C GLU A 185 -26.81 27.23 2.52
N LEU A 186 -25.80 27.50 3.35
CA LEU A 186 -24.41 27.16 3.04
C LEU A 186 -24.22 25.65 2.81
N GLN A 187 -24.95 24.80 3.54
CA GLN A 187 -24.91 23.34 3.32
C GLN A 187 -25.41 22.95 1.93
N THR A 188 -26.50 23.59 1.50
CA THR A 188 -27.08 23.36 0.16
C THR A 188 -26.13 23.83 -0.92
N ALA A 189 -25.50 25.00 -0.74
CA ALA A 189 -24.48 25.51 -1.65
C ALA A 189 -23.25 24.59 -1.74
N ALA A 190 -22.77 24.08 -0.60
CA ALA A 190 -21.64 23.16 -0.53
C ALA A 190 -21.93 21.82 -1.22
N SER A 191 -23.09 21.23 -0.96
CA SER A 191 -23.51 19.97 -1.59
C SER A 191 -23.73 20.12 -3.10
N ALA A 192 -24.29 21.24 -3.55
CA ALA A 192 -24.41 21.57 -4.98
C ALA A 192 -23.04 21.70 -5.65
N LEU A 193 -22.09 22.43 -5.04
CA LEU A 193 -20.72 22.55 -5.55
C LEU A 193 -20.04 21.17 -5.63
N MET A 194 -20.15 20.37 -4.58
CA MET A 194 -19.57 19.02 -4.56
C MET A 194 -20.17 18.11 -5.64
N ALA A 195 -21.49 18.18 -5.89
CA ALA A 195 -22.14 17.43 -6.96
C ALA A 195 -21.60 17.82 -8.34
N ARG A 196 -21.39 19.12 -8.59
CA ARG A 196 -20.82 19.62 -9.86
C ARG A 196 -19.36 19.20 -10.05
N VAL A 197 -18.55 19.25 -8.98
CA VAL A 197 -17.16 18.78 -9.01
C VAL A 197 -17.09 17.27 -9.27
N ARG A 198 -17.99 16.46 -8.67
CA ARG A 198 -18.07 15.02 -8.91
C ARG A 198 -18.55 14.67 -10.32
N ALA A 199 -19.37 15.53 -10.93
CA ALA A 199 -19.85 15.37 -12.31
C ALA A 199 -18.81 15.79 -13.37
N TRP A 200 -17.57 16.09 -12.98
CA TRP A 200 -16.51 16.44 -13.92
C TRP A 200 -16.30 15.32 -14.96
N PRO A 201 -16.30 15.64 -16.28
CA PRO A 201 -16.16 14.63 -17.31
C PRO A 201 -14.81 13.92 -17.23
N SER A 202 -14.82 12.61 -17.45
CA SER A 202 -13.60 11.81 -17.53
C SER A 202 -12.95 11.96 -18.90
N ALA A 203 -11.62 12.05 -18.94
CA ALA A 203 -10.85 12.07 -20.19
C ALA A 203 -11.14 10.82 -21.05
N PRO A 204 -11.34 10.97 -22.38
CA PRO A 204 -11.56 9.84 -23.26
C PRO A 204 -10.31 8.96 -23.36
N GLY A 205 -10.52 7.64 -23.43
CA GLY A 205 -9.47 6.69 -23.75
C GLY A 205 -9.21 6.60 -25.25
N PHE A 206 -7.93 6.64 -25.65
CA PHE A 206 -7.50 6.58 -27.06
C PHE A 206 -7.07 5.18 -27.53
N THR A 207 -7.09 4.18 -26.64
CA THR A 207 -6.64 2.81 -26.96
C THR A 207 -7.48 2.16 -28.05
N GLY A 208 -8.81 2.22 -27.94
CA GLY A 208 -9.73 1.62 -28.93
C GLY A 208 -9.56 2.18 -30.35
N PRO A 209 -9.61 3.50 -30.56
CA PRO A 209 -9.35 4.11 -31.86
C PRO A 209 -7.97 3.75 -32.43
N LEU A 210 -6.94 3.66 -31.58
CA LEU A 210 -5.59 3.30 -32.00
C LEU A 210 -5.52 1.84 -32.52
N PHE A 211 -6.13 0.88 -31.82
CA PHE A 211 -6.22 -0.49 -32.31
C PHE A 211 -7.02 -0.61 -33.61
N ALA A 212 -8.12 0.15 -33.75
CA ALA A 212 -8.88 0.20 -34.98
C ALA A 212 -8.02 0.76 -36.13
N VAL A 213 -7.27 1.83 -35.91
CA VAL A 213 -6.33 2.35 -36.91
C VAL A 213 -5.30 1.29 -37.34
N LEU A 214 -4.67 0.59 -36.39
CA LEU A 214 -3.69 -0.45 -36.71
C LEU A 214 -4.32 -1.61 -37.49
N LEU A 215 -5.53 -2.04 -37.11
CA LEU A 215 -6.28 -3.05 -37.84
C LEU A 215 -6.64 -2.59 -39.25
N GLY A 216 -7.01 -1.32 -39.42
CA GLY A 216 -7.29 -0.73 -40.72
C GLY A 216 -6.06 -0.72 -41.63
N CYS A 217 -4.89 -0.34 -41.09
CA CYS A 217 -3.61 -0.43 -41.81
C CYS A 217 -3.27 -1.88 -42.21
N PHE A 218 -3.52 -2.85 -41.34
CA PHE A 218 -3.33 -4.27 -41.65
C PHE A 218 -4.27 -4.76 -42.76
N LEU A 219 -5.56 -4.37 -42.70
CA LEU A 219 -6.54 -4.72 -43.73
C LEU A 219 -6.23 -4.07 -45.10
N MET A 220 -5.61 -2.89 -45.12
CA MET A 220 -5.09 -2.30 -46.36
C MET A 220 -4.00 -3.17 -46.99
N ALA A 221 -3.13 -3.77 -46.18
CA ALA A 221 -2.03 -4.61 -46.66
C ALA A 221 -2.46 -6.01 -47.11
N VAL A 222 -3.46 -6.61 -46.45
CA VAL A 222 -3.84 -8.03 -46.67
C VAL A 222 -5.07 -8.21 -47.55
N LEU A 223 -6.05 -7.29 -47.50
CA LEU A 223 -7.36 -7.51 -48.09
C LEU A 223 -7.68 -6.52 -49.21
N SER A 224 -7.88 -5.24 -48.88
CA SER A 224 -8.09 -4.17 -49.87
C SER A 224 -7.93 -2.79 -49.25
N VAL A 225 -7.35 -1.87 -50.02
CA VAL A 225 -7.17 -0.45 -49.66
C VAL A 225 -8.49 0.23 -49.24
N PRO A 226 -9.61 0.14 -49.98
CA PRO A 226 -10.85 0.83 -49.60
C PRO A 226 -11.41 0.34 -48.25
N VAL A 227 -11.30 -0.96 -47.94
CA VAL A 227 -11.78 -1.51 -46.67
C VAL A 227 -10.94 -1.01 -45.50
N GLY A 228 -9.61 -1.03 -45.63
CA GLY A 228 -8.74 -0.51 -44.57
C GLY A 228 -8.84 1.00 -44.39
N LEU A 229 -8.93 1.79 -45.48
CA LEU A 229 -9.18 3.24 -45.41
C LEU A 229 -10.51 3.55 -44.71
N GLY A 230 -11.60 2.84 -45.03
CA GLY A 230 -12.89 3.04 -44.38
C GLY A 230 -12.82 2.87 -42.85
N LEU A 231 -12.13 1.83 -42.38
CA LEU A 231 -11.98 1.55 -40.95
C LEU A 231 -11.09 2.58 -40.24
N THR A 232 -9.98 2.99 -40.86
CA THR A 232 -9.12 4.08 -40.31
C THR A 232 -9.85 5.42 -40.25
N GLY A 233 -10.60 5.79 -41.29
CA GLY A 233 -11.38 7.02 -41.35
C GLY A 233 -12.47 7.06 -40.29
N PHE A 234 -13.20 5.95 -40.09
CA PHE A 234 -14.18 5.83 -39.02
C PHE A 234 -13.55 5.96 -37.62
N ALA A 235 -12.40 5.33 -37.39
CA ALA A 235 -11.68 5.41 -36.12
C ALA A 235 -11.22 6.84 -35.79
N LEU A 236 -10.72 7.57 -36.79
CA LEU A 236 -10.35 8.98 -36.67
C LEU A 236 -11.56 9.88 -36.41
N ALA A 237 -12.64 9.71 -37.16
CA ALA A 237 -13.88 10.48 -36.96
C ALA A 237 -14.47 10.25 -35.57
N TYR A 238 -14.48 9.00 -35.09
CA TYR A 238 -14.94 8.64 -33.75
C TYR A 238 -14.05 9.22 -32.64
N GLY A 239 -12.72 9.17 -32.82
CA GLY A 239 -11.76 9.79 -31.90
C GLY A 239 -11.90 11.32 -31.82
N GLY A 240 -12.08 11.97 -32.98
CA GLY A 240 -12.34 13.40 -33.08
C GLY A 240 -13.66 13.80 -32.41
N TYR A 241 -14.74 13.08 -32.69
CA TYR A 241 -16.04 13.29 -32.04
C TYR A 241 -15.96 13.18 -30.51
N LYS A 242 -15.30 12.14 -29.98
CA LYS A 242 -15.12 11.96 -28.53
C LYS A 242 -14.31 13.10 -27.91
N THR A 243 -13.27 13.56 -28.58
CA THR A 243 -12.43 14.67 -28.11
C THR A 243 -13.23 15.97 -28.10
N PHE A 244 -13.94 16.28 -29.18
CA PHE A 244 -14.79 17.47 -29.27
C PHE A 244 -15.93 17.45 -28.23
N SER A 245 -16.61 16.31 -28.07
CA SER A 245 -17.66 16.11 -27.06
C SER A 245 -17.14 16.30 -25.63
N PHE A 246 -15.95 15.77 -25.33
CA PHE A 246 -15.29 15.99 -24.05
C PHE A 246 -14.96 17.47 -23.82
N MET A 247 -14.37 18.16 -24.80
CA MET A 247 -14.03 19.58 -24.68
C MET A 247 -15.26 20.46 -24.45
N ARG A 248 -16.36 20.19 -25.17
CA ARG A 248 -17.65 20.87 -24.97
C ARG A 248 -18.21 20.63 -23.57
N LYS A 249 -18.25 19.37 -23.12
CA LYS A 249 -18.73 19.02 -21.76
C LYS A 249 -17.86 19.67 -20.68
N LYS A 250 -16.54 19.67 -20.85
CA LYS A 250 -15.59 20.31 -19.94
C LYS A 250 -15.85 21.81 -19.81
N ALA A 251 -16.08 22.51 -20.92
CA ALA A 251 -16.38 23.95 -20.90
C ALA A 251 -17.66 24.24 -20.10
N VAL A 252 -18.74 23.50 -20.37
CA VAL A 252 -20.02 23.63 -19.66
C VAL A 252 -19.86 23.30 -18.17
N SER A 253 -19.20 22.19 -17.82
CA SER A 253 -18.94 21.80 -16.43
C SER A 253 -18.08 22.82 -15.69
N SER A 254 -17.10 23.44 -16.36
CA SER A 254 -16.24 24.47 -15.76
C SER A 254 -17.03 25.71 -15.37
N GLN A 255 -17.93 26.19 -16.25
CA GLN A 255 -18.80 27.31 -15.94
C GLN A 255 -19.78 26.97 -14.81
N ALA A 256 -20.40 25.79 -14.88
CA ALA A 256 -21.32 25.30 -13.87
C ALA A 256 -20.68 25.15 -12.48
N ILE A 257 -19.37 24.85 -12.40
CA ILE A 257 -18.61 24.82 -11.14
C ILE A 257 -18.28 26.24 -10.68
N LYS A 258 -17.95 27.15 -11.60
CA LYS A 258 -17.68 28.57 -11.28
C LYS A 258 -18.91 29.21 -10.62
N GLU A 259 -20.07 29.07 -11.23
CA GLU A 259 -21.35 29.58 -10.69
C GLU A 259 -21.67 28.99 -9.32
N ALA A 260 -21.50 27.67 -9.16
CA ALA A 260 -21.72 27.01 -7.86
C ALA A 260 -20.71 27.48 -6.79
N ASN A 261 -19.46 27.75 -7.18
CA ASN A 261 -18.44 28.28 -6.27
C ASN A 261 -18.74 29.73 -5.89
N GLU A 262 -19.21 30.57 -6.81
CA GLU A 262 -19.64 31.94 -6.50
C GLU A 262 -20.82 31.94 -5.51
N TRP A 263 -21.81 31.06 -5.72
CA TRP A 263 -22.91 30.89 -4.78
C TRP A 263 -22.43 30.41 -3.41
N PHE A 264 -21.53 29.43 -3.35
CA PHE A 264 -20.91 28.97 -2.10
C PHE A 264 -20.17 30.10 -1.37
N GLN A 265 -19.36 30.88 -2.09
CA GLN A 265 -18.64 32.03 -1.52
C GLN A 265 -19.58 33.11 -0.98
N SER A 266 -20.72 33.35 -1.64
CA SER A 266 -21.72 34.33 -1.16
C SER A 266 -22.32 33.99 0.20
N LYS A 267 -22.29 32.71 0.59
CA LYS A 267 -22.84 32.21 1.87
C LYS A 267 -21.74 31.91 2.90
N LEU A 268 -20.48 31.95 2.50
CA LEU A 268 -19.33 31.60 3.31
C LEU A 268 -18.86 32.78 4.15
N THR A 269 -18.55 32.53 5.41
CA THR A 269 -17.96 33.51 6.35
C THR A 269 -16.56 33.08 6.75
N VAL A 270 -16.39 31.81 7.10
CA VAL A 270 -15.11 31.21 7.47
C VAL A 270 -14.98 29.85 6.80
N GLU A 271 -13.88 29.63 6.08
CA GLU A 271 -13.53 28.35 5.47
C GLU A 271 -12.61 27.59 6.44
N VAL A 272 -13.13 26.58 7.15
CA VAL A 272 -12.32 25.71 8.02
C VAL A 272 -11.85 24.49 7.25
N THR A 273 -12.78 23.84 6.53
CA THR A 273 -12.46 22.71 5.65
C THR A 273 -12.18 23.21 4.23
N PRO A 274 -11.14 22.70 3.54
CA PRO A 274 -10.89 23.03 2.15
C PRO A 274 -12.10 22.71 1.26
N ARG A 275 -12.56 23.68 0.47
CA ARG A 275 -13.68 23.47 -0.45
C ARG A 275 -13.42 22.32 -1.45
N PRO A 276 -14.48 21.65 -1.93
CA PRO A 276 -14.37 20.68 -3.00
C PRO A 276 -13.77 21.31 -4.27
N ALA A 277 -12.65 20.76 -4.74
CA ALA A 277 -11.97 21.22 -5.95
C ALA A 277 -11.76 20.07 -6.93
N ILE A 278 -11.69 20.40 -8.22
CA ILE A 278 -11.32 19.45 -9.27
C ILE A 278 -9.88 19.01 -8.98
N ARG A 279 -9.65 17.69 -8.91
CA ARG A 279 -8.30 17.16 -8.81
C ARG A 279 -7.57 17.55 -10.09
N SER A 280 -6.46 18.29 -9.97
CA SER A 280 -5.58 18.61 -11.09
C SER A 280 -5.09 17.31 -11.73
N SER A 281 -5.79 16.84 -12.76
CA SER A 281 -5.35 15.78 -13.64
C SER A 281 -4.68 16.43 -14.83
N ASN A 282 -3.47 16.01 -15.19
CA ASN A 282 -2.80 16.58 -16.35
C ASN A 282 -3.65 16.35 -17.60
N ASP A 283 -4.27 17.42 -18.09
CA ASP A 283 -5.17 17.43 -19.23
C ASP A 283 -4.38 17.39 -20.54
N TYR A 284 -3.80 16.23 -20.84
CA TYR A 284 -3.11 15.97 -22.11
C TYR A 284 -4.06 15.48 -23.21
N VAL A 285 -5.37 15.69 -23.09
CA VAL A 285 -6.35 15.13 -24.05
C VAL A 285 -6.12 15.68 -25.46
N ALA A 286 -5.94 17.00 -25.60
CA ALA A 286 -5.63 17.63 -26.88
C ALA A 286 -4.27 17.16 -27.44
N LEU A 287 -3.26 17.05 -26.56
CA LEU A 287 -1.92 16.57 -26.93
C LEU A 287 -1.96 15.10 -27.40
N LYS A 288 -2.70 14.24 -26.69
CA LYS A 288 -2.88 12.82 -27.05
C LYS A 288 -3.67 12.67 -28.34
N ALA A 289 -4.70 13.49 -28.56
CA ALA A 289 -5.44 13.51 -29.80
C ALA A 289 -4.52 13.89 -30.97
N ALA A 290 -3.75 14.97 -30.82
CA ALA A 290 -2.76 15.40 -31.82
C ALA A 290 -1.72 14.30 -32.10
N ALA A 291 -1.09 13.75 -31.06
CA ALA A 291 -0.11 12.67 -31.20
C ALA A 291 -0.70 11.43 -31.88
N SER A 292 -1.94 11.04 -31.51
CA SER A 292 -2.61 9.90 -32.15
C SER A 292 -2.94 10.14 -33.62
N ALA A 293 -3.29 11.38 -33.99
CA ALA A 293 -3.52 11.75 -35.38
C ALA A 293 -2.22 11.70 -36.19
N THR A 294 -1.12 12.21 -35.64
CA THR A 294 0.21 12.16 -36.29
C THR A 294 0.68 10.72 -36.52
N VAL A 295 0.58 9.86 -35.50
CA VAL A 295 0.97 8.44 -35.62
C VAL A 295 0.09 7.72 -36.65
N THR A 296 -1.20 8.00 -36.67
CA THR A 296 -2.13 7.41 -37.66
C THR A 296 -1.75 7.83 -39.07
N ALA A 297 -1.50 9.12 -39.30
CA ALA A 297 -1.09 9.63 -40.61
C ALA A 297 0.21 8.97 -41.08
N ALA A 298 1.21 8.86 -40.21
CA ALA A 298 2.47 8.20 -40.52
C ALA A 298 2.27 6.70 -40.88
N ALA A 299 1.43 5.99 -40.13
CA ALA A 299 1.16 4.57 -40.38
C ALA A 299 0.43 4.33 -41.71
N VAL A 300 -0.55 5.18 -42.05
CA VAL A 300 -1.28 5.14 -43.33
C VAL A 300 -0.34 5.45 -44.50
N ILE A 301 0.50 6.49 -44.38
CA ILE A 301 1.49 6.84 -45.40
C ILE A 301 2.49 5.68 -45.61
N TYR A 302 3.01 5.11 -44.52
CA TYR A 302 3.94 3.98 -44.59
C TYR A 302 3.31 2.75 -45.27
N THR A 303 2.06 2.41 -44.96
CA THR A 303 1.39 1.27 -45.58
C THR A 303 1.16 1.47 -47.08
N ILE A 304 0.82 2.69 -47.51
CA ILE A 304 0.69 3.02 -48.93
C ILE A 304 2.03 2.92 -49.67
N ILE A 305 3.14 3.35 -49.04
CA ILE A 305 4.48 3.32 -49.66
C ILE A 305 5.04 1.90 -49.76
N VAL A 306 4.88 1.08 -48.72
CA VAL A 306 5.52 -0.25 -48.62
C VAL A 306 4.74 -1.34 -49.36
N TYR A 307 3.43 -1.19 -49.51
CA TYR A 307 2.59 -2.12 -50.26
C TYR A 307 1.99 -1.45 -51.52
N PRO A 308 2.81 -1.06 -52.51
CA PRO A 308 2.30 -0.61 -53.78
C PRO A 308 1.61 -1.77 -54.50
N HIS A 309 0.41 -1.51 -55.02
CA HIS A 309 -0.50 -2.48 -55.64
C HIS A 309 0.17 -3.52 -56.56
N HIS A 310 -0.18 -4.80 -56.39
CA HIS A 310 -0.30 -5.71 -57.53
C HIS A 310 -1.63 -5.40 -58.25
N PRO A 311 -1.63 -4.97 -59.52
CA PRO A 311 -2.86 -4.88 -60.29
C PRO A 311 -3.40 -6.30 -60.51
N ALA A 312 -4.65 -6.53 -60.12
CA ALA A 312 -5.35 -7.78 -60.38
C ALA A 312 -5.47 -7.99 -61.90
N SER A 313 -4.78 -8.99 -62.46
CA SER A 313 -5.09 -9.49 -63.79
C SER A 313 -6.27 -10.47 -63.69
N ASN A 314 -7.32 -10.15 -64.44
CA ASN A 314 -8.50 -10.99 -64.66
C ASN A 314 -8.14 -12.44 -65.00
N GLY A 315 -8.92 -13.37 -64.45
CA GLY A 315 -8.74 -14.80 -64.62
C GLY A 315 -9.04 -15.33 -66.02
N ASN A 316 -8.57 -16.55 -66.24
CA ASN A 316 -9.24 -17.63 -66.96
C ASN A 316 -8.52 -18.95 -66.59
N GLY A 317 -9.24 -20.06 -66.74
CA GLY A 317 -9.00 -21.33 -66.04
C GLY A 317 -7.74 -22.08 -66.44
N GLU A 318 -7.36 -23.08 -65.64
CA GLU A 318 -7.56 -24.49 -65.98
C GLU A 318 -7.18 -25.39 -64.78
N GLN A 319 -8.02 -26.38 -64.47
CA GLN A 319 -7.70 -27.51 -63.60
C GLN A 319 -7.15 -28.66 -64.46
N ALA A 320 -6.00 -29.24 -64.11
CA ALA A 320 -5.57 -30.61 -64.46
C ALA A 320 -4.28 -30.96 -63.67
N THR A 321 -4.36 -31.75 -62.60
CA THR A 321 -4.09 -33.21 -62.51
C THR A 321 -2.64 -33.67 -62.73
N LEU A 322 -2.08 -34.23 -61.63
CA LEU A 322 -1.35 -35.50 -61.47
C LEU A 322 0.00 -35.80 -62.18
N GLN A 323 0.83 -36.48 -61.37
CA GLN A 323 2.01 -37.32 -61.65
C GLN A 323 3.35 -36.62 -61.93
N SER A 324 4.51 -37.17 -61.60
CA SER A 324 5.06 -38.08 -60.56
C SER A 324 6.49 -38.36 -61.03
N ASP A 325 7.48 -38.21 -60.14
CA ASP A 325 8.86 -38.75 -60.20
C ASP A 325 9.75 -38.31 -61.40
N THR A 326 11.09 -38.29 -61.39
CA THR A 326 12.13 -38.86 -60.52
C THR A 326 13.47 -38.11 -60.75
N THR A 327 14.30 -37.99 -59.69
CA THR A 327 15.79 -38.07 -59.65
C THR A 327 16.71 -37.20 -60.55
N ALA A 328 17.62 -36.41 -59.94
CA ALA A 328 19.02 -36.80 -59.65
C ALA A 328 19.99 -35.60 -59.50
N VAL A 329 20.65 -35.56 -58.32
CA VAL A 329 22.10 -35.32 -58.08
C VAL A 329 22.79 -34.03 -58.58
N GLY A 330 23.18 -33.19 -57.59
CA GLY A 330 24.58 -32.83 -57.36
C GLY A 330 25.09 -31.47 -57.87
N SER A 331 25.36 -30.54 -56.96
CA SER A 331 26.72 -29.98 -56.76
C SER A 331 26.72 -28.91 -55.67
N ASN A 332 27.69 -29.03 -54.76
CA ASN A 332 28.11 -28.01 -53.81
C ASN A 332 28.48 -26.70 -54.53
N GLY A 333 28.16 -25.57 -53.93
CA GLY A 333 28.52 -24.27 -54.49
C GLY A 333 28.13 -23.08 -53.61
N VAL A 334 28.96 -22.84 -52.59
CA VAL A 334 29.36 -21.50 -52.12
C VAL A 334 28.25 -20.58 -51.57
N VAL A 335 28.29 -20.42 -50.25
CA VAL A 335 27.74 -19.29 -49.51
C VAL A 335 28.44 -18.00 -49.94
N PRO A 336 27.72 -16.93 -50.33
CA PRO A 336 28.22 -15.58 -50.17
C PRO A 336 27.56 -14.93 -48.96
N ALA A 337 28.41 -14.60 -48.01
CA ALA A 337 28.33 -13.51 -47.05
C ALA A 337 26.97 -12.79 -46.95
N ALA A 338 26.28 -13.02 -45.83
CA ALA A 338 25.32 -12.06 -45.31
C ALA A 338 26.04 -10.70 -45.20
N ALA A 339 25.64 -9.78 -46.08
CA ALA A 339 26.06 -8.39 -46.00
C ALA A 339 25.69 -7.86 -44.63
N THR A 340 26.73 -7.45 -43.92
CA THR A 340 26.74 -6.74 -42.65
C THR A 340 25.73 -5.61 -42.73
N ALA A 341 24.54 -5.81 -42.18
CA ALA A 341 23.71 -4.70 -41.76
C ALA A 341 24.48 -4.03 -40.63
N THR A 342 25.11 -2.91 -40.94
CA THR A 342 25.63 -1.94 -39.99
C THR A 342 24.48 -1.56 -39.06
N THR A 343 24.31 -2.34 -38.00
CA THR A 343 23.60 -1.89 -36.82
C THR A 343 24.44 -0.74 -36.31
N LEU A 344 23.91 0.47 -36.49
CA LEU A 344 24.28 1.58 -35.66
C LEU A 344 24.14 1.08 -34.21
N ASN A 345 25.27 0.73 -33.61
CA ASN A 345 25.44 0.64 -32.18
C ASN A 345 25.17 2.03 -31.61
N THR A 346 23.89 2.40 -31.52
CA THR A 346 23.44 3.21 -30.41
C THR A 346 23.62 2.33 -29.20
N VAL A 347 24.82 2.42 -28.60
CA VAL A 347 25.09 2.02 -27.24
C VAL A 347 24.03 2.73 -26.41
N HIS A 348 22.92 2.05 -26.14
CA HIS A 348 22.00 2.51 -25.11
C HIS A 348 22.84 2.54 -23.84
N PRO A 349 22.94 3.70 -23.16
CA PRO A 349 23.71 3.76 -21.94
C PRO A 349 23.14 2.70 -20.99
N VAL A 350 23.99 1.77 -20.56
CA VAL A 350 23.66 0.80 -19.52
C VAL A 350 23.07 1.63 -18.37
N PRO A 351 21.83 1.36 -17.94
CA PRO A 351 21.23 2.13 -16.87
C PRO A 351 22.10 1.99 -15.61
N ASP A 352 22.61 3.12 -15.11
CA ASP A 352 23.41 3.12 -13.88
C ASP A 352 22.49 2.87 -12.67
N PHE A 353 22.75 1.77 -11.97
CA PHE A 353 22.02 1.32 -10.79
C PHE A 353 22.78 1.59 -9.48
N SER A 354 23.94 2.24 -9.51
CA SER A 354 24.74 2.58 -8.32
C SER A 354 23.95 3.36 -7.25
N TRP A 355 22.95 4.14 -7.67
CA TRP A 355 22.06 4.89 -6.77
C TRP A 355 21.15 4.02 -5.88
N LEU A 356 21.05 2.71 -6.18
CA LEU A 356 20.29 1.76 -5.37
C LEU A 356 21.05 1.36 -4.10
N VAL A 357 22.38 1.45 -4.08
CA VAL A 357 23.19 1.02 -2.94
C VAL A 357 22.76 1.78 -1.67
N GLY A 358 22.45 1.05 -0.61
CA GLY A 358 22.00 1.62 0.66
C GLY A 358 20.53 2.09 0.67
N LYS A 359 19.75 1.87 -0.40
CA LYS A 359 18.29 2.05 -0.40
C LYS A 359 17.58 0.77 0.01
N TYR A 360 16.37 0.89 0.55
CA TYR A 360 15.53 -0.26 0.86
C TYR A 360 14.71 -0.68 -0.38
N PRO A 361 14.50 -1.99 -0.60
CA PRO A 361 13.61 -2.50 -1.66
C PRO A 361 12.25 -1.79 -1.75
N SER A 362 11.63 -1.50 -0.61
CA SER A 362 10.35 -0.80 -0.49
C SER A 362 10.37 0.60 -1.13
N ASP A 363 11.50 1.29 -1.08
CA ASP A 363 11.67 2.66 -1.58
C ASP A 363 11.89 2.70 -3.10
N VAL A 364 12.43 1.62 -3.67
CA VAL A 364 12.85 1.57 -5.08
C VAL A 364 11.93 0.76 -5.97
N VAL A 365 11.14 -0.17 -5.41
CA VAL A 365 10.30 -1.11 -6.18
C VAL A 365 9.25 -0.44 -7.09
N ASN A 366 8.90 0.81 -6.78
CA ASN A 366 7.96 1.61 -7.58
C ASN A 366 8.64 2.59 -8.57
N ASP A 367 9.97 2.75 -8.52
CA ASP A 367 10.74 3.58 -9.45
C ASP A 367 10.76 2.92 -10.85
N LYS A 368 10.51 3.71 -11.90
CA LYS A 368 10.51 3.22 -13.28
C LYS A 368 11.87 2.67 -13.72
N ARG A 369 12.97 3.23 -13.21
CA ARG A 369 14.35 2.81 -13.52
C ARG A 369 14.65 1.46 -12.91
N PHE A 370 14.25 1.23 -11.66
CA PHE A 370 14.35 -0.09 -11.02
C PHE A 370 13.55 -1.13 -11.81
N ARG A 371 12.32 -0.79 -12.20
CA ARG A 371 11.44 -1.67 -12.98
C ARG A 371 12.02 -2.07 -14.34
N SER A 372 12.80 -1.20 -14.99
CA SER A 372 13.40 -1.53 -16.28
C SER A 372 14.49 -2.61 -16.20
N ALA A 373 14.99 -2.96 -15.01
CA ALA A 373 15.94 -4.05 -14.84
C ALA A 373 15.32 -5.44 -15.09
N PHE A 374 14.00 -5.59 -14.97
CA PHE A 374 13.32 -6.90 -15.00
C PHE A 374 12.46 -7.06 -16.25
N ASN A 375 12.67 -8.16 -16.98
CA ASN A 375 11.91 -8.49 -18.20
C ASN A 375 10.73 -9.43 -17.91
N GLY A 376 9.68 -9.35 -18.73
CA GLY A 376 8.57 -10.33 -18.71
C GLY A 376 7.62 -10.23 -17.52
N VAL A 377 7.70 -9.20 -16.68
CA VAL A 377 6.83 -9.05 -15.51
C VAL A 377 5.53 -8.31 -15.86
N SER A 378 4.39 -9.00 -15.77
CA SER A 378 3.07 -8.41 -15.99
C SER A 378 2.73 -7.36 -14.90
N ARG A 379 1.76 -6.46 -15.14
CA ARG A 379 1.34 -5.49 -14.10
C ARG A 379 0.79 -6.17 -12.84
N ALA A 380 0.09 -7.30 -13.02
CA ALA A 380 -0.48 -8.07 -11.91
C ALA A 380 0.62 -8.75 -11.09
N ASP A 381 1.64 -9.30 -11.77
CA ASP A 381 2.79 -9.91 -11.13
C ASP A 381 3.69 -8.87 -10.44
N TRP A 382 3.85 -7.68 -11.04
CA TRP A 382 4.60 -6.59 -10.42
C TRP A 382 3.96 -6.15 -9.10
N LYS A 383 2.62 -6.13 -9.03
CA LYS A 383 1.91 -5.85 -7.79
C LYS A 383 2.29 -6.88 -6.70
N LYS A 384 2.31 -8.17 -7.05
CA LYS A 384 2.70 -9.25 -6.13
C LYS A 384 4.16 -9.14 -5.66
N ILE A 385 5.07 -8.75 -6.54
CA ILE A 385 6.48 -8.48 -6.22
C ILE A 385 6.58 -7.26 -5.28
N SER A 386 5.88 -6.17 -5.58
CA SER A 386 5.92 -4.96 -4.75
C SER A 386 5.37 -5.17 -3.35
N GLU A 387 4.30 -5.96 -3.21
CA GLU A 387 3.75 -6.34 -1.92
C GLU A 387 4.76 -7.18 -1.12
N ARG A 388 5.54 -8.05 -1.78
CA ARG A 388 6.55 -8.93 -1.16
C ARG A 388 7.94 -8.30 -1.01
N LEU A 389 8.13 -7.06 -1.43
CA LEU A 389 9.31 -6.24 -1.15
C LEU A 389 8.97 -5.07 -0.20
N ALA A 390 7.77 -5.09 0.40
CA ALA A 390 7.24 -3.99 1.20
C ALA A 390 7.86 -3.93 2.61
N VAL A 391 8.13 -5.08 3.22
CA VAL A 391 8.81 -5.17 4.52
C VAL A 391 10.21 -5.72 4.30
N THR A 392 11.22 -4.93 4.64
CA THR A 392 12.62 -5.25 4.39
C THR A 392 13.25 -5.80 5.65
N ASN A 393 13.26 -7.13 5.77
CA ASN A 393 13.85 -7.84 6.91
C ASN A 393 15.38 -7.97 6.82
N SER A 394 15.97 -7.54 5.70
CA SER A 394 17.39 -7.60 5.43
C SER A 394 17.95 -6.20 5.16
N SER A 395 19.28 -6.11 5.25
CA SER A 395 20.12 -4.98 4.85
C SER A 395 19.60 -4.26 3.60
N ALA A 396 19.76 -2.94 3.58
CA ALA A 396 19.55 -2.13 2.39
C ALA A 396 20.34 -2.72 1.20
N ILE A 397 19.89 -2.49 -0.03
CA ILE A 397 20.47 -3.07 -1.26
C ILE A 397 21.99 -2.98 -1.21
N GLN A 398 22.65 -4.14 -1.20
CA GLN A 398 24.09 -4.27 -1.11
C GLN A 398 24.65 -4.79 -2.44
N PRO A 399 25.87 -4.39 -2.81
CA PRO A 399 26.64 -5.09 -3.84
C PRO A 399 27.09 -6.46 -3.30
N GLN A 400 26.91 -7.50 -4.09
CA GLN A 400 27.32 -8.87 -3.83
C GLN A 400 27.68 -9.53 -5.17
N ASP A 401 28.94 -9.95 -5.33
CA ASP A 401 29.44 -10.67 -6.51
C ASP A 401 29.16 -9.98 -7.86
N GLY A 402 29.20 -8.64 -7.90
CA GLY A 402 28.89 -7.85 -9.11
C GLY A 402 27.38 -7.66 -9.37
N TYR A 403 26.54 -7.96 -8.39
CA TYR A 403 25.09 -7.76 -8.40
C TYR A 403 24.65 -6.89 -7.23
N LEU A 404 23.63 -6.06 -7.48
CA LEU A 404 22.88 -5.38 -6.43
C LEU A 404 21.75 -6.30 -5.96
N VAL A 405 21.88 -6.83 -4.74
CA VAL A 405 21.01 -7.86 -4.19
C VAL A 405 20.21 -7.32 -3.02
N ALA A 406 18.93 -7.68 -2.96
CA ALA A 406 18.13 -7.52 -1.76
C ALA A 406 16.93 -8.47 -1.74
N GLN A 407 16.38 -8.66 -0.54
CA GLN A 407 15.17 -9.42 -0.31
C GLN A 407 14.17 -8.64 0.54
N GLY A 408 12.93 -9.09 0.52
CA GLY A 408 11.87 -8.58 1.36
C GLY A 408 10.78 -9.60 1.54
N CYS A 409 9.77 -9.19 2.28
CA CYS A 409 8.55 -9.95 2.46
C CYS A 409 7.30 -9.09 2.39
N LYS A 410 6.16 -9.78 2.32
CA LYS A 410 4.84 -9.19 2.47
C LYS A 410 4.57 -8.85 3.93
N GLU A 411 4.00 -7.67 4.14
CA GLU A 411 3.64 -7.17 5.47
C GLU A 411 2.78 -8.20 6.22
N HIS A 412 3.19 -8.52 7.45
CA HIS A 412 2.59 -9.53 8.34
C HIS A 412 2.68 -11.00 7.87
N GLU A 413 3.31 -11.29 6.74
CA GLU A 413 3.37 -12.64 6.13
C GLU A 413 4.80 -13.07 5.75
N CYS A 414 5.80 -12.65 6.54
CA CYS A 414 7.21 -12.83 6.17
C CYS A 414 7.74 -14.26 6.19
N SER A 415 7.05 -15.20 6.82
CA SER A 415 7.41 -16.63 6.79
C SER A 415 6.97 -17.32 5.49
N THR A 416 5.88 -16.85 4.89
CA THR A 416 5.20 -17.52 3.77
C THR A 416 5.38 -16.79 2.44
N GLU A 417 5.47 -15.46 2.47
CA GLU A 417 5.42 -14.62 1.27
C GLU A 417 6.65 -13.70 1.20
N GLN A 418 7.65 -14.14 0.42
CA GLN A 418 8.94 -13.47 0.28
C GLN A 418 9.29 -13.23 -1.19
N ALA A 419 10.10 -12.22 -1.45
CA ALA A 419 10.69 -12.00 -2.76
C ALA A 419 12.14 -11.54 -2.63
N ALA A 420 12.98 -11.95 -3.59
CA ALA A 420 14.37 -11.53 -3.66
C ALA A 420 14.74 -11.17 -5.09
N PHE A 421 15.65 -10.21 -5.27
CA PHE A 421 16.13 -9.79 -6.56
C PHE A 421 17.63 -9.56 -6.57
N ALA A 422 18.22 -9.62 -7.77
CA ALA A 422 19.62 -9.34 -8.05
C ALA A 422 19.67 -8.61 -9.38
N ILE A 423 20.35 -7.47 -9.43
CA ILE A 423 20.57 -6.67 -10.65
C ILE A 423 22.05 -6.65 -10.95
N ASN A 424 22.45 -7.18 -12.10
CA ASN A 424 23.84 -7.18 -12.53
C ASN A 424 24.31 -5.73 -12.78
N GLU A 425 25.42 -5.33 -12.16
CA GLU A 425 25.91 -3.94 -12.19
C GLU A 425 26.40 -3.50 -13.57
N THR A 426 26.92 -4.43 -14.38
CA THR A 426 27.53 -4.11 -15.68
C THR A 426 26.53 -4.13 -16.84
N THR A 427 25.48 -4.93 -16.73
CA THR A 427 24.46 -5.08 -17.79
C THR A 427 23.13 -4.40 -17.45
N GLY A 428 22.90 -4.09 -16.17
CA GLY A 428 21.63 -3.55 -15.68
C GLY A 428 20.45 -4.52 -15.74
N LYS A 429 20.71 -5.79 -16.10
CA LYS A 429 19.70 -6.85 -16.15
C LYS A 429 19.52 -7.47 -14.77
N GLY A 430 18.27 -7.62 -14.35
CA GLY A 430 17.89 -8.17 -13.07
C GLY A 430 17.02 -9.42 -13.14
N VAL A 431 17.14 -10.24 -12.11
CA VAL A 431 16.35 -11.44 -11.86
C VAL A 431 15.58 -11.25 -10.56
N VAL A 432 14.30 -11.63 -10.53
CA VAL A 432 13.47 -11.58 -9.32
C VAL A 432 12.76 -12.91 -9.09
N LEU A 433 12.83 -13.41 -7.87
CA LEU A 433 12.17 -14.64 -7.41
C LEU A 433 11.08 -14.28 -6.42
N VAL A 434 9.96 -14.97 -6.52
CA VAL A 434 8.79 -14.77 -5.66
C VAL A 434 8.37 -16.10 -5.07
N LYS A 435 8.49 -16.25 -3.76
CA LYS A 435 7.95 -17.39 -3.01
C LYS A 435 6.43 -17.25 -2.97
N GLN A 436 5.73 -18.33 -3.30
CA GLN A 436 4.27 -18.46 -3.27
C GLN A 436 3.91 -19.76 -2.56
N THR A 437 3.17 -19.67 -1.46
CA THR A 437 2.57 -20.84 -0.81
C THR A 437 1.25 -21.17 -1.50
N SER A 438 1.24 -22.17 -2.38
CA SER A 438 0.03 -22.69 -2.99
C SER A 438 -0.47 -23.88 -2.17
N ASN A 439 -1.63 -23.71 -1.51
CA ASN A 439 -2.41 -24.71 -0.77
C ASN A 439 -1.97 -25.09 0.67
N PRO A 440 -2.95 -25.52 1.51
CA PRO A 440 -2.77 -25.87 2.93
C PRO A 440 -1.94 -27.15 3.17
N SER A 441 -1.34 -27.72 2.13
CA SER A 441 -0.48 -28.91 2.15
C SER A 441 1.03 -28.59 2.20
N GLY A 442 1.42 -27.33 2.36
CA GLY A 442 2.78 -26.97 2.83
C GLY A 442 3.90 -26.90 1.78
N ASN A 443 3.62 -27.06 0.49
CA ASN A 443 4.65 -26.97 -0.55
C ASN A 443 4.80 -25.51 -1.04
N ALA A 444 5.93 -24.88 -0.74
CA ALA A 444 6.30 -23.57 -1.28
C ALA A 444 6.71 -23.71 -2.76
N SER A 445 6.16 -22.86 -3.63
CA SER A 445 6.55 -22.76 -5.04
C SER A 445 7.25 -21.43 -5.28
N ILE A 446 8.27 -21.41 -6.13
CA ILE A 446 8.99 -20.18 -6.48
C ILE A 446 8.64 -19.81 -7.92
N LYS A 447 8.11 -18.61 -8.10
CA LYS A 447 7.91 -18.01 -9.42
C LYS A 447 9.10 -17.12 -9.75
N THR A 448 9.79 -17.44 -10.85
CA THR A 448 11.01 -16.75 -11.30
C THR A 448 10.71 -15.84 -12.49
N TYR A 449 11.27 -14.64 -12.47
CA TYR A 449 11.28 -13.72 -13.62
C TYR A 449 12.74 -13.38 -13.93
N GLN A 450 13.21 -13.87 -15.08
CA GLN A 450 14.61 -13.79 -15.49
C GLN A 450 14.70 -13.42 -16.98
N TRP A 451 15.87 -12.90 -17.37
CA TRP A 451 16.18 -12.72 -18.79
C TRP A 451 16.62 -14.07 -19.40
N PRO A 452 16.36 -14.33 -20.70
CA PRO A 452 16.80 -15.57 -21.34
C PRO A 452 18.31 -15.82 -21.21
N ASP A 453 19.11 -14.74 -21.18
CA ASP A 453 20.57 -14.77 -21.07
C ASP A 453 21.11 -14.55 -19.64
N LEU A 454 20.23 -14.47 -18.63
CA LEU A 454 20.62 -14.31 -17.22
C LEU A 454 19.79 -15.26 -16.32
N PRO A 455 20.13 -16.56 -16.26
CA PRO A 455 19.42 -17.53 -15.43
C PRO A 455 19.73 -17.37 -13.93
N VAL A 456 18.81 -17.76 -13.04
CA VAL A 456 18.99 -17.67 -11.57
C VAL A 456 20.28 -18.34 -11.07
N GLY A 457 20.65 -19.48 -11.65
CA GLY A 457 21.79 -20.29 -11.18
C GLY A 457 23.15 -19.57 -11.23
N VAL A 458 23.29 -18.56 -12.09
CA VAL A 458 24.51 -17.75 -12.19
C VAL A 458 24.41 -16.42 -11.42
N THR A 459 23.38 -16.27 -10.58
CA THR A 459 23.18 -15.10 -9.73
C THR A 459 23.30 -15.48 -8.25
N PRO A 460 23.60 -14.53 -7.35
CA PRO A 460 23.61 -14.79 -5.90
C PRO A 460 22.28 -15.28 -5.32
N LEU A 461 21.17 -15.23 -6.09
CA LEU A 461 19.86 -15.72 -5.69
C LEU A 461 19.70 -17.25 -5.75
N SER A 462 20.70 -17.97 -6.25
CA SER A 462 20.70 -19.45 -6.28
C SER A 462 20.59 -20.04 -4.87
N SER A 463 21.32 -19.49 -3.90
CA SER A 463 21.26 -19.85 -2.47
C SER A 463 19.87 -19.57 -1.87
N TRP A 464 19.34 -18.38 -2.13
CA TRP A 464 18.00 -17.99 -1.68
C TRP A 464 16.90 -18.92 -2.22
N ALA A 465 17.02 -19.36 -3.48
CA ALA A 465 16.09 -20.29 -4.10
C ALA A 465 16.14 -21.69 -3.46
N GLN A 466 17.34 -22.16 -3.07
CA GLN A 466 17.54 -23.43 -2.37
C GLN A 466 16.94 -23.40 -0.96
N GLU A 467 17.17 -22.33 -0.20
CA GLU A 467 16.63 -22.14 1.15
C GLU A 467 15.10 -22.04 1.18
N ASN A 468 14.49 -21.52 0.10
CA ASN A 468 13.05 -21.27 0.04
C ASN A 468 12.24 -22.33 -0.74
N GLY A 469 12.84 -23.49 -1.02
CA GLY A 469 12.11 -24.69 -1.44
C GLY A 469 12.12 -24.99 -2.94
N SER A 470 13.16 -24.60 -3.68
CA SER A 470 13.37 -25.09 -5.05
C SER A 470 14.56 -26.04 -5.12
N ASN A 471 14.31 -27.30 -5.50
CA ASN A 471 15.33 -28.19 -6.06
C ASN A 471 15.78 -27.62 -7.41
N VAL A 472 16.69 -26.65 -7.39
CA VAL A 472 17.49 -26.31 -8.56
C VAL A 472 18.71 -27.23 -8.54
N VAL A 473 18.63 -28.27 -9.37
CA VAL A 473 19.69 -29.27 -9.57
C VAL A 473 20.90 -28.64 -10.26
N GLY A 474 22.07 -28.75 -9.60
CA GLY A 474 23.42 -28.86 -10.19
C GLY A 474 24.11 -27.54 -10.59
N GLY A 475 25.30 -27.19 -10.10
CA GLY A 475 26.26 -28.02 -9.37
C GLY A 475 27.47 -27.28 -8.79
N GLU A 476 28.22 -28.10 -8.05
CA GLU A 476 29.58 -27.99 -7.50
C GLU A 476 29.90 -26.97 -6.41
N SER A 477 29.87 -27.53 -5.18
CA SER A 477 30.61 -27.08 -4.00
C SER A 477 32.11 -26.99 -4.24
N ALA A 478 32.73 -25.98 -3.65
CA ALA A 478 34.04 -26.10 -3.04
C ALA A 478 34.05 -25.30 -1.73
N ALA A 479 34.05 -26.01 -0.61
CA ALA A 479 34.35 -25.48 0.70
C ALA A 479 35.85 -25.21 0.82
N THR A 480 36.25 -24.14 1.51
CA THR A 480 37.50 -24.13 2.28
C THR A 480 37.38 -23.19 3.47
N ASP A 481 37.70 -23.73 4.64
CA ASP A 481 37.76 -23.10 5.96
C ASP A 481 38.88 -22.05 6.13
N THR A 482 38.65 -21.11 7.06
CA THR A 482 39.53 -20.72 8.20
C THR A 482 39.80 -19.21 8.38
N ALA A 483 39.03 -18.63 9.32
CA ALA A 483 39.39 -17.68 10.41
C ALA A 483 39.81 -16.22 10.10
N PRO A 484 39.88 -15.34 11.13
CA PRO A 484 38.75 -14.55 11.62
C PRO A 484 39.01 -13.05 11.50
N SER A 485 38.01 -12.26 11.11
CA SER A 485 38.12 -10.79 11.14
C SER A 485 36.91 -10.18 11.85
N THR A 486 37.17 -9.78 13.08
CA THR A 486 36.72 -8.57 13.76
C THR A 486 35.31 -8.06 13.50
N GLN A 487 34.52 -8.13 14.58
CA GLN A 487 33.23 -7.52 14.85
C GLN A 487 32.94 -6.22 14.07
N ALA A 488 31.82 -6.22 13.38
CA ALA A 488 30.98 -5.04 13.18
C ALA A 488 29.56 -5.42 13.62
N ASP A 489 28.98 -4.62 14.52
CA ASP A 489 27.71 -4.82 15.21
C ASP A 489 26.59 -5.37 14.31
N SER A 490 26.35 -6.68 14.41
CA SER A 490 25.10 -7.29 14.00
C SER A 490 24.22 -7.32 15.25
N PHE A 491 23.17 -6.49 15.27
CA PHE A 491 22.11 -6.60 16.27
C PHE A 491 21.55 -8.02 16.20
N GLN A 492 21.85 -8.81 17.22
CA GLN A 492 21.41 -10.20 17.31
C GLN A 492 19.89 -10.22 17.51
N GLN A 493 19.21 -11.11 16.82
CA GLN A 493 17.75 -11.22 16.91
C GLN A 493 17.37 -11.82 18.27
N THR A 494 16.82 -10.99 19.16
CA THR A 494 16.22 -11.39 20.44
C THR A 494 14.69 -11.43 20.30
N SER A 495 13.98 -11.94 21.30
CA SER A 495 12.50 -11.92 21.35
C SER A 495 11.93 -10.54 21.70
N PHE A 496 12.78 -9.58 22.05
CA PHE A 496 12.44 -8.20 22.37
C PHE A 496 13.25 -7.20 21.51
N ASP A 497 12.95 -5.91 21.61
CA ASP A 497 13.63 -4.90 20.78
C ASP A 497 14.86 -4.36 21.50
N CYS A 498 16.06 -4.73 21.02
CA CYS A 498 17.32 -4.29 21.58
C CYS A 498 17.51 -2.77 21.57
N SER A 499 16.82 -2.03 20.70
CA SER A 499 16.84 -0.55 20.73
C SER A 499 16.04 0.05 21.90
N LYS A 500 15.28 -0.80 22.62
CA LYS A 500 14.49 -0.43 23.80
C LYS A 500 14.96 -1.12 25.07
N ALA A 501 16.13 -1.77 25.04
CA ALA A 501 16.72 -2.40 26.23
C ALA A 501 16.91 -1.36 27.34
N HIS A 502 16.52 -1.70 28.57
CA HIS A 502 16.53 -0.78 29.70
C HIS A 502 17.19 -1.33 30.98
N SER A 503 17.38 -2.65 31.07
CA SER A 503 18.06 -3.31 32.18
C SER A 503 19.41 -3.87 31.75
N ASP A 504 20.30 -4.06 32.72
CA ASP A 504 21.61 -4.68 32.49
C ASP A 504 21.45 -6.05 31.83
N ALA A 505 20.45 -6.84 32.28
CA ALA A 505 20.08 -8.10 31.68
C ALA A 505 19.76 -7.98 30.18
N GLU A 506 18.89 -7.05 29.79
CA GLU A 506 18.52 -6.83 28.39
C GLU A 506 19.70 -6.34 27.53
N HIS A 507 20.56 -5.48 28.07
CA HIS A 507 21.77 -5.02 27.38
C HIS A 507 22.78 -6.15 27.14
N ILE A 508 22.98 -7.03 28.13
CA ILE A 508 23.86 -8.20 27.99
C ILE A 508 23.29 -9.18 26.97
N ILE A 509 21.97 -9.45 27.00
CA ILE A 509 21.31 -10.32 26.01
C ILE A 509 21.45 -9.76 24.59
N CYS A 510 21.34 -8.45 24.41
CA CYS A 510 21.44 -7.81 23.10
C CYS A 510 22.84 -7.76 22.51
N SER A 511 23.88 -7.88 23.35
CA SER A 511 25.28 -7.85 22.94
C SER A 511 25.91 -9.25 22.83
N ASP A 512 25.22 -10.30 23.31
CA ASP A 512 25.70 -11.68 23.28
C ASP A 512 24.84 -12.56 22.38
N ALA A 513 25.45 -13.13 21.33
CA ALA A 513 24.75 -13.94 20.33
C ALA A 513 24.17 -15.25 20.90
N GLU A 514 24.78 -15.85 21.93
CA GLU A 514 24.27 -17.07 22.54
C GLU A 514 23.06 -16.76 23.43
N LEU A 515 23.14 -15.71 24.24
CA LEU A 515 22.01 -15.25 25.06
C LEU A 515 20.84 -14.78 24.19
N ALA A 516 21.10 -14.11 23.06
CA ALA A 516 20.05 -13.71 22.12
C ALA A 516 19.31 -14.91 21.51
N ARG A 517 20.05 -15.96 21.14
CA ARG A 517 19.46 -17.23 20.67
C ARG A 517 18.68 -17.93 21.77
N ASP A 518 19.19 -17.93 22.99
CA ASP A 518 18.52 -18.51 24.15
C ASP A 518 17.21 -17.79 24.47
N ASP A 519 17.18 -16.48 24.28
CA ASP A 519 15.97 -15.66 24.43
C ASP A 519 14.89 -16.00 23.40
N VAL A 520 15.27 -16.13 22.13
CA VAL A 520 14.34 -16.57 21.06
C VAL A 520 13.84 -18.00 21.32
N GLN A 521 14.73 -18.91 21.76
CA GLN A 521 14.35 -20.29 22.08
C GLN A 521 13.38 -20.34 23.27
N LEU A 522 13.65 -19.57 24.32
CA LEU A 522 12.78 -19.50 25.49
C LEU A 522 11.39 -18.97 25.12
N ALA A 523 11.30 -17.96 24.25
CA ALA A 523 10.03 -17.44 23.75
C ALA A 523 9.19 -18.51 23.04
N ALA A 524 9.83 -19.38 22.26
CA ALA A 524 9.16 -20.50 21.60
C ALA A 524 8.65 -21.56 22.61
N ILE A 525 9.45 -21.87 23.64
CA ILE A 525 9.05 -22.81 24.71
C ILE A 525 7.91 -22.21 25.55
N TYR A 526 7.99 -20.91 25.88
CA TYR A 526 6.96 -20.18 26.60
C TYR A 526 5.61 -20.23 25.88
N ALA A 527 5.59 -20.06 24.55
CA ALA A 527 4.37 -20.16 23.77
C ALA A 527 3.72 -21.56 23.88
N LYS A 528 4.53 -22.62 23.88
CA LYS A 528 4.06 -24.01 24.09
C LYS A 528 3.53 -24.22 25.51
N ALA A 529 4.28 -23.78 26.52
CA ALA A 529 3.87 -23.88 27.92
C ALA A 529 2.56 -23.15 28.20
N LYS A 530 2.40 -21.92 27.67
CA LYS A 530 1.18 -21.13 27.79
C LYS A 530 -0.04 -21.80 27.16
N ALA A 531 0.16 -22.53 26.07
CA ALA A 531 -0.92 -23.25 25.39
C ALA A 531 -1.34 -24.53 26.13
N ALA A 532 -0.43 -25.13 26.90
CA ALA A 532 -0.64 -26.41 27.58
C ALA A 532 -1.07 -26.30 29.05
N VAL A 533 -1.00 -25.10 29.65
CA VAL A 533 -1.15 -24.93 31.11
C VAL A 533 -2.60 -25.02 31.60
N ASP A 534 -2.81 -25.77 32.68
CA ASP A 534 -4.13 -25.98 33.29
C ASP A 534 -4.58 -24.77 34.13
N ASP A 535 -3.65 -24.09 34.80
CA ASP A 535 -3.89 -22.87 35.58
C ASP A 535 -3.16 -21.65 34.96
N PRO A 536 -3.85 -20.86 34.12
CA PRO A 536 -3.28 -19.66 33.50
C PRO A 536 -2.89 -18.57 34.51
N ALA A 537 -3.55 -18.51 35.67
CA ALA A 537 -3.29 -17.49 36.69
C ALA A 537 -1.97 -17.79 37.42
N ALA A 538 -1.78 -19.03 37.87
CA ALA A 538 -0.52 -19.49 38.46
C ALA A 538 0.67 -19.36 37.48
N PHE A 539 0.45 -19.71 36.20
CA PHE A 539 1.47 -19.58 35.16
C PHE A 539 1.94 -18.13 34.95
N LYS A 540 0.99 -17.18 34.90
CA LYS A 540 1.28 -15.76 34.76
C LYS A 540 2.01 -15.21 35.98
N ALA A 541 1.63 -15.65 37.19
CA ALA A 541 2.30 -15.26 38.42
C ALA A 541 3.76 -15.74 38.46
N ARG A 542 4.01 -17.03 38.18
CA ARG A 542 5.37 -17.61 38.10
C ARG A 542 6.23 -16.90 37.06
N THR A 543 5.72 -16.74 35.83
CA THR A 543 6.47 -16.11 34.74
C THR A 543 6.86 -14.68 35.09
N ARG A 544 5.94 -13.92 35.71
CA ARG A 544 6.22 -12.56 36.15
C ARG A 544 7.26 -12.52 37.27
N ALA A 545 7.20 -13.44 38.23
CA ALA A 545 8.21 -13.53 39.30
C ALA A 545 9.60 -13.82 38.73
N GLN A 546 9.70 -14.75 37.78
CA GLN A 546 10.97 -15.12 37.13
C GLN A 546 11.52 -14.01 36.23
N TRP A 547 10.66 -13.28 35.52
CA TRP A 547 11.07 -12.10 34.78
C TRP A 547 11.61 -11.01 35.73
N ASN A 548 10.89 -10.70 36.81
CA ASN A 548 11.35 -9.73 37.81
C ASN A 548 12.70 -10.14 38.44
N TYR A 549 12.90 -11.43 38.73
CA TYR A 549 14.17 -11.94 39.23
C TYR A 549 15.31 -11.67 38.24
N ARG A 550 15.13 -11.98 36.96
CA ARG A 550 16.09 -11.69 35.89
C ARG A 550 16.47 -10.21 35.86
N GLU A 551 15.46 -9.32 35.87
CA GLU A 551 15.68 -7.87 35.79
C GLU A 551 16.39 -7.29 37.01
N GLN A 552 16.22 -7.89 38.19
CA GLN A 552 16.73 -7.34 39.46
C GLN A 552 18.01 -7.99 39.97
N GLN A 553 18.30 -9.24 39.57
CA GLN A 553 19.36 -10.05 40.17
C GLN A 553 20.45 -10.44 39.17
N CYS A 554 20.18 -10.45 37.86
CA CYS A 554 21.17 -10.80 36.86
C CYS A 554 21.82 -9.56 36.23
N HIS A 555 23.05 -9.26 36.67
CA HIS A 555 23.88 -8.17 36.15
C HIS A 555 25.12 -8.67 35.38
N ASP A 556 25.26 -9.99 35.18
CA ASP A 556 26.33 -10.62 34.42
C ASP A 556 25.83 -11.74 33.51
N ARG A 557 26.70 -12.16 32.59
CA ARG A 557 26.41 -13.21 31.60
C ARG A 557 26.11 -14.56 32.26
N GLU A 558 26.85 -14.92 33.29
CA GLU A 558 26.79 -16.25 33.92
C GLU A 558 25.46 -16.45 34.66
N CYS A 559 24.95 -15.41 35.32
CA CYS A 559 23.61 -15.39 35.91
C CYS A 559 22.54 -15.62 34.84
N LEU A 560 22.63 -14.94 33.70
CA LEU A 560 21.66 -15.06 32.61
C LEU A 560 21.68 -16.45 31.98
N VAL A 561 22.86 -17.02 31.72
CA VAL A 561 22.99 -18.38 31.16
C VAL A 561 22.33 -19.41 32.09
N ARG A 562 22.59 -19.32 33.40
CA ARG A 562 21.96 -20.20 34.40
C ARG A 562 20.45 -20.01 34.45
N TRP A 563 20.00 -18.76 34.49
CA TRP A 563 18.57 -18.44 34.50
C TRP A 563 17.85 -18.97 33.25
N TYR A 564 18.42 -18.79 32.04
CA TYR A 564 17.84 -19.32 30.81
C TYR A 564 17.78 -20.86 30.83
N THR A 565 18.82 -21.51 31.34
CA THR A 565 18.83 -22.97 31.49
C THR A 565 17.69 -23.44 32.39
N ASP A 566 17.56 -22.85 33.58
CA ASP A 566 16.51 -23.19 34.55
C ASP A 566 15.11 -22.90 34.01
N GLN A 567 14.92 -21.76 33.32
CA GLN A 567 13.62 -21.42 32.73
C GLN A 567 13.24 -22.34 31.57
N LYS A 568 14.20 -22.73 30.72
CA LYS A 568 13.93 -23.66 29.62
C LYS A 568 13.47 -25.01 30.17
N VAL A 569 14.13 -25.52 31.21
CA VAL A 569 13.73 -26.79 31.86
C VAL A 569 12.32 -26.68 32.43
N ALA A 570 12.06 -25.68 33.27
CA ALA A 570 10.76 -25.54 33.93
C ALA A 570 9.61 -25.30 32.94
N LEU A 571 9.81 -24.45 31.91
CA LEU A 571 8.76 -24.22 30.91
C LEU A 571 8.55 -25.42 29.99
N THR A 572 9.59 -26.22 29.73
CA THR A 572 9.45 -27.47 28.96
C THR A 572 8.64 -28.50 29.74
N GLU A 573 8.88 -28.62 31.06
CA GLU A 573 8.08 -29.49 31.93
C GLU A 573 6.62 -29.03 32.02
N ILE A 574 6.36 -27.73 32.15
CA ILE A 574 5.00 -27.18 32.10
C ILE A 574 4.35 -27.46 30.74
N ALA A 575 5.09 -27.30 29.64
CA ALA A 575 4.58 -27.61 28.31
C ALA A 575 4.23 -29.10 28.12
N ALA A 576 4.91 -30.00 28.84
CA ALA A 576 4.67 -31.43 28.78
C ALA A 576 3.56 -31.90 29.73
N THR A 577 3.44 -31.29 30.91
CA THR A 577 2.58 -31.77 32.01
C THR A 577 1.33 -30.92 32.27
N GLY A 578 1.29 -29.69 31.76
CA GLY A 578 0.23 -28.70 32.03
C GLY A 578 0.27 -28.11 33.45
N ARG A 579 1.15 -28.59 34.34
CA ARG A 579 1.19 -28.21 35.76
C ARG A 579 2.28 -27.19 36.03
N VAL A 580 1.93 -26.13 36.73
CA VAL A 580 2.88 -25.14 37.24
C VAL A 580 3.44 -25.64 38.57
N ALA A 581 4.69 -26.10 38.58
CA ALA A 581 5.36 -26.48 39.83
C ALA A 581 5.50 -25.24 40.74
N GLU A 582 5.14 -25.38 42.02
CA GLU A 582 5.50 -24.43 43.06
C GLU A 582 6.98 -24.63 43.41
N GLN A 583 7.78 -23.57 43.29
CA GLN A 583 9.15 -23.50 43.79
C GLN A 583 9.19 -22.70 45.08
#